data_AF-A0A7S2XYU2-F1
#
_entry.id   AF-A0A7S2XYU2-F1
#
_cell.length_a   1.000
_cell.length_b   1.000
_cell.length_c   1.000
_cell.angle_alpha   90.00
_cell.angle_beta   90.00
_cell.angle_gamma   90.00
#
_symmetry.space_group_name_H-M   'P 1'
#
loop_
_entity.id
_entity.type
_entity.pdbx_description
1 polymer ?
#
loop_
_entity_poly.entity_id
_entity_poly.type
_entity_poly.pdbx_seq_one_letter_code
_entity_poly.pdbx_strand_id
1 'polypeptide(L)'
;RPPGAMKICICVRKRPINKKEISARDYDSVTCMNPQAIVHYCKLKVDGITKYLDHNSFQFDHAFGESSETNDIYEYTTAPLVPFVVERRGRATVFAYGQTGSGKTYTMTGVQELVTRDIFATLERAQDAENLEVCVSFFEIYGGRCQDLLNRRHRLSVRE
;
A
#
# COMPACT_ATOMS: atom_id res chain seq x y z
N ARG A 1 -4.83 21.24 6.23
CA ARG A 1 -3.69 21.62 5.36
C ARG A 1 -4.29 22.12 4.04
N PRO A 2 -3.89 23.27 3.46
CA PRO A 2 -4.44 23.71 2.19
C PRO A 2 -4.05 22.75 1.03
N PRO A 3 -4.84 22.67 -0.05
CA PRO A 3 -4.64 21.73 -1.15
C PRO A 3 -3.56 22.25 -2.12
N GLY A 4 -2.30 22.15 -1.69
CA GLY A 4 -1.12 22.49 -2.49
C GLY A 4 -0.09 21.37 -2.43
N ALA A 5 -0.18 20.44 -3.40
CA ALA A 5 0.77 19.38 -3.71
C ALA A 5 1.30 18.54 -2.52
N MET A 6 0.50 17.59 -2.01
CA MET A 6 1.08 16.47 -1.28
C MET A 6 2.03 15.71 -2.21
N LYS A 7 3.34 15.85 -2.00
CA LYS A 7 4.36 15.16 -2.80
C LYS A 7 4.58 13.71 -2.35
N ILE A 8 4.31 13.40 -1.07
CA ILE A 8 4.48 12.07 -0.48
C ILE A 8 3.35 11.86 0.54
N CYS A 9 2.68 10.71 0.46
CA CYS A 9 1.69 10.24 1.42
C CYS A 9 2.19 8.91 1.99
N ILE A 10 2.31 8.81 3.31
CA ILE A 10 2.82 7.63 4.02
C ILE A 10 1.68 7.04 4.84
N CYS A 11 1.30 5.81 4.50
CA CYS A 11 0.23 5.09 5.17
C CYS A 11 0.73 3.76 5.76
N VAL A 12 0.04 3.29 6.78
CA VAL A 12 0.26 1.97 7.38
C VAL A 12 -1.03 1.16 7.38
N ARG A 13 -0.95 -0.14 7.07
CA ARG A 13 -2.07 -1.08 7.14
C ARG A 13 -1.72 -2.24 8.07
N LYS A 14 -2.52 -2.44 9.13
CA LYS A 14 -2.52 -3.67 9.92
C LYS A 14 -3.43 -4.69 9.25
N ARG A 15 -2.94 -5.91 9.04
CA ARG A 15 -3.77 -7.03 8.58
C ARG A 15 -4.42 -7.75 9.77
N PRO A 16 -5.55 -8.45 9.56
CA PRO A 16 -6.09 -9.36 10.57
C PRO A 16 -5.11 -10.46 10.97
N ILE A 17 -5.32 -10.99 12.17
CA ILE A 17 -4.71 -12.23 12.64
C ILE A 17 -5.25 -13.40 11.78
N ASN A 18 -4.36 -14.25 11.30
CA ASN A 18 -4.71 -15.39 10.47
C ASN A 18 -5.02 -16.64 11.33
N LYS A 19 -5.63 -17.66 10.72
CA LYS A 19 -6.04 -18.89 11.43
C LYS A 19 -4.87 -19.63 12.11
N LYS A 20 -3.67 -19.58 11.53
CA LYS A 20 -2.48 -20.23 12.11
C LYS A 20 -2.02 -19.51 13.37
N GLU A 21 -2.00 -18.18 13.34
CA GLU A 21 -1.66 -17.33 14.49
C GLU A 21 -2.67 -17.52 15.64
N ILE A 22 -3.98 -17.59 15.32
CA ILE A 22 -5.02 -17.91 16.31
C ILE A 22 -4.77 -19.29 16.93
N SER A 23 -4.48 -20.31 16.11
CA SER A 23 -4.22 -21.67 16.60
C SER A 23 -2.94 -21.76 17.45
N ALA A 24 -1.94 -20.94 17.14
CA ALA A 24 -0.70 -20.82 17.89
C ALA A 24 -0.85 -19.99 19.18
N ARG A 25 -2.01 -19.35 19.38
CA ARG A 25 -2.29 -18.39 20.46
C ARG A 25 -1.31 -17.21 20.44
N ASP A 26 -0.96 -16.75 19.23
CA ASP A 26 -0.15 -15.54 19.07
C ASP A 26 -0.92 -14.32 19.56
N TYR A 27 -0.18 -13.36 20.11
CA TYR A 27 -0.74 -12.11 20.60
C TYR A 27 -0.77 -11.04 19.51
N ASP A 28 -1.90 -10.34 19.41
CA ASP A 28 -1.96 -9.10 18.66
C ASP A 28 -1.26 -7.98 19.44
N SER A 29 -0.14 -7.51 18.91
CA SER A 29 0.71 -6.51 19.55
C SER A 29 0.64 -5.15 18.87
N VAL A 30 -0.30 -4.95 17.94
CA VAL A 30 -0.43 -3.67 17.22
C VAL A 30 -1.86 -3.17 17.30
N THR A 31 -2.05 -1.94 17.79
CA THR A 31 -3.34 -1.25 17.72
C THR A 31 -3.23 -0.13 16.69
N CYS A 32 -4.17 -0.09 15.74
CA CYS A 32 -4.25 1.00 14.76
C CYS A 32 -5.49 1.85 15.03
N MET A 33 -5.28 3.15 15.20
CA MET A 33 -6.32 4.16 15.37
C MET A 33 -5.96 5.35 14.50
N ASN A 34 -6.57 5.47 13.32
CA ASN A 34 -6.23 6.50 12.34
C ASN A 34 -6.11 7.90 12.98
N PRO A 35 -4.97 8.61 12.86
CA PRO A 35 -3.81 8.36 11.99
C PRO A 35 -2.59 7.69 12.66
N GLN A 36 -2.77 7.04 13.81
CA GLN A 36 -1.70 6.41 14.58
C GLN A 36 -1.71 4.88 14.51
N ALA A 37 -0.51 4.29 14.60
CA ALA A 37 -0.33 2.88 14.93
C ALA A 37 0.54 2.77 16.18
N ILE A 38 0.11 1.95 17.13
CA ILE A 38 0.76 1.73 18.42
C ILE A 38 1.27 0.30 18.45
N VAL A 39 2.57 0.13 18.66
CA VAL A 39 3.20 -1.18 18.88
C VAL A 39 3.37 -1.41 20.38
N HIS A 40 2.84 -2.52 20.86
CA HIS A 40 2.87 -2.93 22.27
C HIS A 40 4.01 -3.94 22.49
N TYR A 41 5.15 -3.48 23.00
CA TYR A 41 6.30 -4.33 23.29
C TYR A 41 6.18 -4.97 24.67
N CYS A 42 6.11 -6.29 24.72
CA CYS A 42 6.25 -7.06 25.96
C CYS A 42 7.72 -7.04 26.39
N LYS A 43 8.02 -6.38 27.51
CA LYS A 43 9.38 -6.30 28.09
C LYS A 43 9.41 -6.84 29.51
N LEU A 44 10.61 -7.23 29.95
CA LEU A 44 10.92 -7.58 31.34
C LEU A 44 11.69 -6.43 31.98
N LYS A 45 11.39 -6.14 33.25
CA LYS A 45 12.22 -5.23 34.04
C LYS A 45 13.59 -5.86 34.32
N VAL A 46 14.49 -5.08 34.91
CA VAL A 46 15.85 -5.51 35.28
C VAL A 46 15.84 -6.72 36.21
N ASP A 47 14.77 -6.90 37.00
CA ASP A 47 14.57 -8.06 37.87
C ASP A 47 14.36 -9.40 37.11
N GLY A 48 14.16 -9.37 35.79
CA GLY A 48 13.98 -10.55 34.95
C GLY A 48 12.62 -11.25 35.09
N ILE A 49 11.72 -10.75 35.93
CA ILE A 49 10.45 -11.42 36.26
C ILE A 49 9.23 -10.52 36.07
N THR A 50 9.36 -9.22 36.32
CA THR A 50 8.24 -8.28 36.20
C THR A 50 8.03 -7.92 34.75
N LYS A 51 6.90 -8.38 34.19
CA LYS A 51 6.46 -8.04 32.84
C LYS A 51 5.85 -6.63 32.82
N TYR A 52 6.13 -5.88 31.78
CA TYR A 52 5.45 -4.62 31.48
C TYR A 52 5.30 -4.45 29.97
N LEU A 53 4.37 -3.58 29.57
CA LEU A 53 4.21 -3.17 28.19
C LEU A 53 4.88 -1.81 27.99
N ASP A 54 5.70 -1.73 26.97
CA ASP A 54 6.23 -0.48 26.44
C ASP A 54 5.49 -0.15 25.14
N HIS A 55 4.99 1.08 25.01
CA HIS A 55 4.09 1.48 23.93
C HIS A 55 4.77 2.50 23.04
N ASN A 56 5.03 2.13 21.79
CA ASN A 56 5.56 3.07 20.80
C ASN A 56 4.45 3.46 19.85
N SER A 57 4.07 4.74 19.85
CA SER A 57 3.13 5.31 18.90
C SER A 57 3.85 5.90 17.69
N PHE A 58 3.32 5.64 16.50
CA PHE A 58 3.79 6.15 15.22
C PHE A 58 2.63 6.86 14.52
N GLN A 59 2.88 8.06 14.02
CA GLN A 59 1.89 8.84 13.29
C GLN A 59 2.16 8.78 11.78
N PHE A 60 1.09 8.59 11.01
CA PHE A 60 1.10 8.49 9.56
C PHE A 60 0.13 9.51 8.95
N ASP A 61 0.07 9.60 7.61
CA ASP A 61 -1.02 10.34 6.95
C ASP A 61 -2.34 9.58 7.14
N HIS A 62 -2.29 8.25 6.99
CA HIS A 62 -3.39 7.34 7.30
C HIS A 62 -2.90 6.04 7.97
N ALA A 63 -3.62 5.60 9.00
CA ALA A 63 -3.41 4.30 9.63
C ALA A 63 -4.67 3.44 9.56
N PHE A 64 -4.58 2.29 8.90
CA PHE A 64 -5.68 1.38 8.63
C PHE A 64 -5.61 0.16 9.53
N GLY A 65 -6.71 -0.14 10.23
CA GLY A 65 -6.83 -1.28 11.13
C GLY A 65 -7.16 -2.58 10.42
N GLU A 66 -7.26 -3.67 11.19
CA GLU A 66 -7.56 -5.01 10.65
C GLU A 66 -8.91 -5.09 9.93
N SER A 67 -9.88 -4.25 10.28
CA SER A 67 -11.19 -4.20 9.65
C SER A 67 -11.21 -3.40 8.35
N SER A 68 -10.11 -2.72 7.99
CA SER A 68 -10.06 -1.91 6.77
C SER A 68 -9.91 -2.78 5.53
N GLU A 69 -10.81 -2.55 4.58
CA GLU A 69 -10.83 -3.22 3.30
C GLU A 69 -9.88 -2.55 2.29
N THR A 70 -9.55 -3.26 1.21
CA THR A 70 -8.69 -2.69 0.16
C THR A 70 -9.34 -1.47 -0.52
N ASN A 71 -10.67 -1.40 -0.55
CA ASN A 71 -11.39 -0.22 -1.04
C ASN A 71 -11.10 1.02 -0.18
N ASP A 72 -11.12 0.89 1.15
CA ASP A 72 -10.76 1.99 2.06
C ASP A 72 -9.33 2.46 1.80
N ILE A 73 -8.38 1.53 1.67
CA ILE A 73 -6.99 1.87 1.34
C ILE A 73 -6.93 2.66 0.04
N TYR A 74 -7.62 2.19 -0.99
CA TYR A 74 -7.62 2.81 -2.32
C TYR A 74 -8.16 4.25 -2.27
N GLU A 75 -9.31 4.46 -1.62
CA GLU A 75 -9.98 5.77 -1.53
C GLU A 75 -9.09 6.85 -0.93
N TYR A 76 -8.37 6.54 0.15
CA TYR A 76 -7.53 7.50 0.86
C TYR A 76 -6.10 7.61 0.31
N THR A 77 -5.64 6.68 -0.55
CA THR A 77 -4.25 6.69 -1.04
C THR A 77 -4.13 6.89 -2.55
N THR A 78 -4.84 6.10 -3.34
CA THR A 78 -4.58 5.97 -4.78
C THR A 78 -5.65 6.67 -5.62
N ALA A 79 -6.91 6.66 -5.18
CA ALA A 79 -8.00 7.33 -5.89
C ALA A 79 -7.72 8.83 -6.18
N PRO A 80 -7.15 9.62 -5.26
CA PRO A 80 -6.83 11.02 -5.52
C PRO A 80 -5.74 11.22 -6.59
N LEU A 81 -4.95 10.18 -6.89
CA LEU A 81 -3.89 10.22 -7.90
C LEU A 81 -4.43 10.02 -9.32
N VAL A 82 -5.63 9.42 -9.48
CA VAL A 82 -6.20 9.14 -10.82
C VAL A 82 -6.47 10.44 -11.60
N PRO A 83 -7.18 11.45 -11.07
CA PRO A 83 -7.36 12.72 -11.79
C PRO A 83 -6.03 13.45 -12.01
N PHE A 84 -5.08 13.32 -11.08
CA PHE A 84 -3.75 13.92 -11.24
C PHE A 84 -2.99 13.34 -12.44
N VAL A 85 -3.04 12.03 -12.65
CA VAL A 85 -2.41 11.38 -13.81
C VAL A 85 -3.21 11.64 -15.08
N VAL A 86 -4.52 11.39 -15.04
CA VAL A 86 -5.38 11.46 -16.24
C VAL A 86 -5.54 12.89 -16.69
N GLU A 87 -6.01 13.83 -15.85
CA GLU A 87 -6.38 15.18 -16.29
C GLU A 87 -5.19 16.14 -16.31
N ARG A 88 -4.28 16.02 -15.34
CA ARG A 88 -3.13 16.95 -15.20
C ARG A 88 -1.83 16.42 -15.82
N ARG A 89 -1.89 15.27 -16.49
CA ARG A 89 -0.75 14.59 -17.13
C ARG A 89 0.43 14.38 -16.15
N GLY A 90 0.11 14.20 -14.87
CA GLY A 90 1.06 14.00 -13.79
C GLY A 90 1.63 12.58 -13.76
N ARG A 91 2.72 12.38 -13.00
CA ARG A 91 3.29 11.05 -12.73
C ARG A 91 3.09 10.71 -11.26
N ALA A 92 2.48 9.56 -11.00
CA ALA A 92 2.26 9.04 -9.65
C ALA A 92 2.93 7.67 -9.49
N THR A 93 3.31 7.34 -8.26
CA THR A 93 3.88 6.04 -7.93
C THR A 93 3.37 5.61 -6.56
N VAL A 94 2.92 4.36 -6.47
CA VAL A 94 2.40 3.76 -5.24
C VAL A 94 3.26 2.57 -4.88
N PHE A 95 3.77 2.55 -3.66
CA PHE A 95 4.60 1.47 -3.13
C PHE A 95 3.82 0.66 -2.09
N ALA A 96 3.96 -0.65 -2.14
CA ALA A 96 3.60 -1.53 -1.03
C ALA A 96 4.89 -2.04 -0.36
N TYR A 97 5.08 -1.72 0.91
CA TYR A 97 6.27 -2.08 1.68
C TYR A 97 5.90 -2.87 2.94
N GLY A 98 6.80 -3.75 3.38
CA GLY A 98 6.61 -4.58 4.57
C GLY A 98 7.17 -6.00 4.42
N GLN A 99 7.14 -6.77 5.50
CA GLN A 99 7.65 -8.15 5.54
C GLN A 99 6.84 -9.14 4.67
N THR A 100 7.40 -10.32 4.39
CA THR A 100 6.65 -11.43 3.77
C THR A 100 5.44 -11.80 4.65
N GLY A 101 4.29 -12.01 4.01
CA GLY A 101 3.03 -12.30 4.72
C GLY A 101 2.32 -11.09 5.32
N SER A 102 2.78 -9.85 5.10
CA SER A 102 2.11 -8.64 5.61
C SER A 102 0.90 -8.18 4.78
N GLY A 103 0.61 -8.81 3.64
CA GLY A 103 -0.52 -8.44 2.77
C GLY A 103 -0.20 -7.45 1.64
N LYS A 104 1.08 -7.23 1.30
CA LYS A 104 1.50 -6.37 0.17
C LYS A 104 0.80 -6.75 -1.15
N THR A 105 0.96 -8.00 -1.58
CA THR A 105 0.38 -8.51 -2.84
C THR A 105 -1.14 -8.42 -2.81
N TYR A 106 -1.77 -8.86 -1.71
CA TYR A 106 -3.22 -8.79 -1.52
C TYR A 106 -3.76 -7.35 -1.70
N THR A 107 -3.09 -6.37 -1.09
CA THR A 107 -3.49 -4.96 -1.20
C THR A 107 -3.25 -4.42 -2.61
N MET A 108 -2.05 -4.63 -3.17
CA MET A 108 -1.67 -4.08 -4.46
C MET A 108 -2.54 -4.64 -5.59
N THR A 109 -2.88 -5.93 -5.57
CA THR A 109 -3.78 -6.52 -6.57
C THR A 109 -5.14 -5.85 -6.59
N GLY A 110 -5.78 -5.65 -5.42
CA GLY A 110 -7.07 -4.96 -5.37
C GLY A 110 -6.96 -3.47 -5.75
N VAL A 111 -5.87 -2.79 -5.38
CA VAL A 111 -5.61 -1.40 -5.81
C VAL A 111 -5.46 -1.31 -7.33
N GLN A 112 -4.77 -2.28 -7.97
CA GLN A 112 -4.60 -2.33 -9.42
C GLN A 112 -5.94 -2.50 -10.15
N GLU A 113 -6.85 -3.32 -9.64
CA GLU A 113 -8.20 -3.47 -10.20
C GLU A 113 -8.99 -2.16 -10.11
N LEU A 114 -9.01 -1.54 -8.92
CA LEU A 114 -9.74 -0.29 -8.67
C LEU A 114 -9.19 0.88 -9.48
N VAL A 115 -7.86 1.05 -9.52
CA VAL A 115 -7.23 2.15 -10.28
C VAL A 115 -7.46 2.01 -11.77
N THR A 116 -7.44 0.79 -12.31
CA THR A 116 -7.70 0.55 -13.73
C THR A 116 -9.12 0.96 -14.09
N ARG A 117 -10.11 0.53 -13.30
CA ARG A 117 -11.52 0.91 -13.47
C ARG A 117 -11.69 2.42 -13.44
N ASP A 118 -11.11 3.09 -12.45
CA ASP A 118 -11.28 4.52 -12.25
C ASP A 118 -10.54 5.35 -13.31
N ILE A 119 -9.41 4.87 -13.85
CA ILE A 119 -8.74 5.50 -15.00
C ILE A 119 -9.69 5.54 -16.20
N PHE A 120 -10.29 4.40 -16.59
CA PHE A 120 -11.22 4.35 -17.71
C PHE A 120 -12.47 5.21 -17.46
N ALA A 121 -13.06 5.15 -16.27
CA ALA A 121 -14.21 5.98 -15.90
C ALA A 121 -13.89 7.49 -15.86
N THR A 122 -12.62 7.86 -15.64
CA THR A 122 -12.16 9.26 -15.69
C THR A 122 -11.92 9.71 -17.13
N LEU A 123 -11.36 8.83 -17.98
CA LEU A 123 -11.19 9.09 -19.40
C LEU A 123 -12.52 9.33 -20.11
N GLU A 124 -13.56 8.54 -19.83
CA GLU A 124 -14.89 8.73 -20.42
C GLU A 124 -15.50 10.12 -20.14
N ARG A 125 -15.08 10.77 -19.06
CA ARG A 125 -15.56 12.11 -18.65
C ARG A 125 -14.60 13.23 -19.04
N ALA A 126 -13.39 12.91 -19.47
CA ALA A 126 -12.37 13.90 -19.79
C ALA A 126 -12.62 14.49 -21.19
N GLN A 127 -12.63 15.82 -21.30
CA GLN A 127 -12.89 16.52 -22.56
C GLN A 127 -11.84 16.27 -23.66
N ASP A 128 -10.64 15.83 -23.29
CA ASP A 128 -9.49 15.60 -24.17
C ASP A 128 -9.06 14.12 -24.18
N ALA A 129 -10.01 13.21 -23.93
CA ALA A 129 -9.73 11.77 -23.85
C ALA A 129 -9.34 11.16 -25.19
N GLU A 130 -9.84 11.71 -26.30
CA GLU A 130 -9.58 11.23 -27.66
C GLU A 130 -8.10 11.31 -28.05
N ASN A 131 -7.32 12.16 -27.37
CA ASN A 131 -5.88 12.34 -27.58
C ASN A 131 -5.02 11.49 -26.63
N LEU A 132 -5.62 10.54 -25.90
CA LEU A 132 -4.92 9.70 -24.93
C LEU A 132 -4.92 8.23 -25.33
N GLU A 133 -3.74 7.63 -25.26
CA GLU A 133 -3.55 6.18 -25.35
C GLU A 133 -3.23 5.61 -23.96
N VAL A 134 -3.88 4.50 -23.61
CA VAL A 134 -3.61 3.78 -22.36
C VAL A 134 -2.75 2.57 -22.68
N CYS A 135 -1.52 2.56 -22.16
CA CYS A 135 -0.61 1.43 -22.25
C CYS A 135 -0.36 0.82 -20.87
N VAL A 136 -0.16 -0.50 -20.81
CA VAL A 136 0.20 -1.21 -19.58
C VAL A 136 1.51 -1.96 -19.80
N SER A 137 2.39 -1.89 -18.81
CA SER A 137 3.60 -2.71 -18.75
C SER A 137 3.65 -3.39 -17.38
N PHE A 138 4.14 -4.63 -17.35
CA PHE A 138 4.30 -5.36 -16.10
C PHE A 138 5.59 -6.18 -16.12
N PHE A 139 6.47 -5.94 -15.16
CA PHE A 139 7.78 -6.56 -15.10
C PHE A 139 8.18 -6.89 -13.65
N GLU A 140 9.12 -7.80 -13.50
CA GLU A 140 9.70 -8.22 -12.23
C GLU A 140 11.20 -7.93 -12.20
N ILE A 141 11.69 -7.39 -11.08
CA ILE A 141 13.11 -7.27 -10.79
C ILE A 141 13.46 -8.31 -9.71
N TYR A 142 14.22 -9.34 -10.09
CA TYR A 142 14.62 -10.40 -9.18
C TYR A 142 16.08 -10.83 -9.43
N GLY A 143 16.89 -10.87 -8.38
CA GLY A 143 18.30 -11.28 -8.46
C GLY A 143 19.13 -10.48 -9.46
N GLY A 144 18.90 -9.16 -9.55
CA GLY A 144 19.58 -8.26 -10.48
C GLY A 144 19.13 -8.41 -11.95
N ARG A 145 18.05 -9.14 -12.23
CA ARG A 145 17.50 -9.32 -13.58
C ARG A 145 16.13 -8.64 -13.66
N CYS A 146 15.86 -8.01 -14.81
CA CYS A 146 14.54 -7.49 -15.15
C CYS A 146 13.87 -8.45 -16.14
N GLN A 147 12.62 -8.85 -15.88
CA GLN A 147 11.84 -9.79 -16.71
C GLN A 147 10.46 -9.22 -17.02
N ASP A 148 10.06 -9.26 -18.29
CA ASP A 148 8.73 -8.86 -18.74
C ASP A 148 7.70 -9.94 -18.42
N LEU A 149 6.74 -9.62 -17.55
CA LEU A 149 5.70 -10.56 -17.12
C LEU A 149 4.58 -10.73 -18.17
N LEU A 150 4.43 -9.79 -19.09
CA LEU A 150 3.45 -9.86 -20.19
C LEU A 150 4.01 -10.61 -21.41
N ASN A 151 5.33 -10.72 -21.52
CA ASN A 151 6.01 -11.41 -22.62
C ASN A 151 6.78 -12.66 -22.15
N ARG A 152 6.08 -13.63 -21.55
CA ARG A 152 6.63 -14.94 -21.15
C ARG A 152 7.93 -14.86 -20.32
N ARG A 153 8.06 -13.87 -19.43
CA ARG A 153 9.27 -13.63 -18.61
C ARG A 153 10.52 -13.35 -19.45
N HIS A 154 10.36 -12.75 -20.64
CA HIS A 154 11.47 -12.34 -21.49
C HIS A 154 12.40 -11.40 -20.73
N ARG A 155 13.71 -11.64 -20.80
CA ARG A 155 14.70 -10.86 -20.05
C ARG A 155 14.89 -9.49 -20.72
N LEU A 156 14.77 -8.43 -19.93
CA LEU A 156 14.97 -7.05 -20.36
C LEU A 156 16.39 -6.57 -20.03
N SER A 157 16.96 -5.75 -20.93
CA SER A 157 18.20 -4.99 -20.68
C SER A 157 17.82 -3.61 -20.15
N VAL A 158 18.26 -3.28 -18.94
CA VAL A 158 18.12 -1.91 -18.40
C VAL A 158 19.33 -1.10 -18.88
N ARG A 159 19.09 0.08 -19.47
CA ARG A 159 20.10 1.01 -19.96
C ARG A 159 19.69 2.43 -19.53
N GLU A 160 20.67 3.31 -19.40
CA GLU A 160 20.48 4.76 -19.18
C GLU A 160 20.39 5.49 -20.52
#